data_AF-A0A7D5I084-F1
#
_entry.id   AF-A0A7D5I084-F1
#
_cell.length_a   1.000
_cell.length_b   1.000
_cell.length_c   1.000
_cell.angle_alpha   90.00
_cell.angle_beta   90.00
_cell.angle_gamma   90.00
#
_symmetry.space_group_name_H-M   'P 1'
#
loop_
_entity.id
_entity.type
_entity.pdbx_description
1 polymer ?
#
loop_
_entity_poly.entity_id
_entity_poly.type
_entity_poly.pdbx_seq_one_letter_code
_entity_poly.pdbx_strand_id
1 'polypeptide(L)'
;MSREENQIPDTGRMYNYLKTAFEKLDNNYDKIPDAEYRTEEALSGAHQSLRRADKDNWRLVLDPYIIINLSGKRDLASGHGQVRLGGNIVVEEGEYKMFSSSLIIAVQHQSAKDEPLPDSISHCCIDSGITEADRADDPYFHILDRFHWDIDTGDEKDETKPACHFQVGGEVSNSAFGDWESYHYCSNGLDKPRFPHPPMDPVLVFNMLVEQYPQLESFEQHQWDGIVKKGEDALWRKYYSATNGMIGASDSIMSLMQP
;
A
#
# COMPACT_ATOMS: atom_id res chain seq x y z
N MET A 1 -10.26 7.49 -27.47
CA MET A 1 -9.79 7.25 -26.11
C MET A 1 -10.90 7.60 -25.15
N SER A 2 -11.25 6.67 -24.27
CA SER A 2 -12.30 6.88 -23.26
C SER A 2 -11.84 7.90 -22.21
N ARG A 3 -12.77 8.44 -21.42
CA ARG A 3 -12.46 9.45 -20.38
C ARG A 3 -11.56 8.89 -19.27
N GLU A 4 -11.64 7.59 -19.03
CA GLU A 4 -10.92 6.84 -17.98
C GLU A 4 -9.46 6.56 -18.38
N GLU A 5 -9.19 6.28 -19.67
CA GLU A 5 -7.84 6.08 -20.21
C GLU A 5 -6.91 7.29 -19.98
N ASN A 6 -7.46 8.50 -19.84
CA ASN A 6 -6.69 9.72 -19.62
C ASN A 6 -6.27 9.94 -18.16
N GLN A 7 -6.83 9.19 -17.21
CA GLN A 7 -6.47 9.25 -15.80
C GLN A 7 -5.34 8.28 -15.44
N ILE A 8 -5.16 7.23 -16.25
CA ILE A 8 -4.19 6.17 -16.02
C ILE A 8 -2.75 6.65 -16.33
N PRO A 9 -1.76 6.39 -15.45
CA PRO A 9 -0.36 6.75 -15.66
C PRO A 9 0.23 6.22 -16.97
N ASP A 10 1.31 6.84 -17.43
CA ASP A 10 2.07 6.31 -18.57
C ASP A 10 2.98 5.16 -18.11
N THR A 11 2.83 3.97 -18.71
CA THR A 11 3.56 2.75 -18.32
C THR A 11 5.08 2.93 -18.43
N GLY A 12 5.57 3.58 -19.48
CA GLY A 12 6.99 3.85 -19.69
C GLY A 12 7.58 4.84 -18.68
N ARG A 13 6.84 5.91 -18.33
CA ARG A 13 7.24 6.82 -17.24
C ARG A 13 7.25 6.10 -15.90
N MET A 14 6.22 5.30 -15.61
CA MET A 14 6.14 4.52 -14.38
C MET A 14 7.29 3.53 -14.24
N TYR A 15 7.63 2.80 -15.31
CA TYR A 15 8.79 1.90 -15.32
C TYR A 15 10.08 2.62 -14.91
N ASN A 16 10.40 3.75 -15.56
CA ASN A 16 11.65 4.47 -15.30
C ASN A 16 11.71 5.03 -13.87
N TYR A 17 10.59 5.56 -13.39
CA TYR A 17 10.47 6.08 -12.04
C TYR A 17 10.60 4.95 -10.99
N LEU A 18 9.81 3.89 -11.09
CA LEU A 18 9.85 2.75 -10.15
C LEU A 18 11.21 2.08 -10.14
N LYS A 19 11.83 1.88 -11.31
CA LYS A 19 13.19 1.34 -11.42
C LYS A 19 14.20 2.17 -10.62
N THR A 20 14.15 3.49 -10.75
CA THR A 20 15.03 4.40 -10.00
C THR A 20 14.70 4.40 -8.51
N ALA A 21 13.41 4.37 -8.16
CA ALA A 21 12.96 4.39 -6.77
C ALA A 21 13.41 3.13 -6.02
N PHE A 22 13.16 1.94 -6.59
CA PHE A 22 13.54 0.67 -5.97
C PHE A 22 15.04 0.41 -5.97
N GLU A 23 15.80 0.87 -6.98
CA GLU A 23 17.26 0.88 -6.90
C GLU A 23 17.76 1.67 -5.68
N LYS A 24 17.14 2.83 -5.41
CA LYS A 24 17.53 3.66 -4.25
C LYS A 24 17.07 3.07 -2.92
N LEU A 25 15.85 2.54 -2.85
CA LEU A 25 15.35 1.87 -1.64
C LEU A 25 16.23 0.67 -1.29
N ASP A 26 16.56 -0.18 -2.26
CA ASP A 26 17.45 -1.34 -2.08
C ASP A 26 18.84 -0.92 -1.58
N ASN A 27 19.45 0.10 -2.19
CA ASN A 27 20.77 0.60 -1.77
C ASN A 27 20.79 1.32 -0.41
N ASN A 28 19.63 1.56 0.21
CA ASN A 28 19.50 2.31 1.47
C ASN A 28 18.56 1.62 2.46
N TYR A 29 18.30 0.32 2.29
CA TYR A 29 17.36 -0.42 3.13
C TYR A 29 17.79 -0.44 4.60
N ASP A 30 19.10 -0.37 4.86
CA ASP A 30 19.74 -0.30 6.17
C ASP A 30 19.32 0.94 6.99
N LYS A 31 18.73 1.94 6.34
CA LYS A 31 18.19 3.15 6.97
C LYS A 31 16.73 3.05 7.35
N ILE A 32 16.03 1.99 6.94
CA ILE A 32 14.69 1.68 7.44
C ILE A 32 14.88 1.09 8.85
N PRO A 33 14.38 1.75 9.90
CA PRO A 33 14.53 1.25 11.27
C PRO A 33 13.93 -0.14 11.41
N ASP A 34 14.67 -1.02 12.09
CA ASP A 34 14.26 -2.40 12.34
C ASP A 34 13.85 -3.16 11.07
N ALA A 35 14.47 -2.84 9.92
CA ALA A 35 14.24 -3.56 8.68
C ALA A 35 14.61 -5.03 8.83
N GLU A 36 13.62 -5.90 8.63
CA GLU A 36 13.79 -7.34 8.69
C GLU A 36 14.26 -7.90 7.35
N TYR A 37 14.72 -9.17 7.37
CA TYR A 37 15.18 -9.86 6.15
C TYR A 37 14.13 -9.86 5.03
N ARG A 38 12.84 -9.86 5.37
CA ARG A 38 11.73 -9.79 4.40
C ARG A 38 11.69 -8.45 3.68
N THR A 39 11.99 -7.37 4.37
CA THR A 39 12.08 -6.03 3.77
C THR A 39 13.24 -5.97 2.79
N GLU A 40 14.40 -6.51 3.16
CA GLU A 40 15.55 -6.64 2.25
C GLU A 40 15.21 -7.50 1.02
N GLU A 41 14.59 -8.66 1.22
CA GLU A 41 14.18 -9.57 0.15
C GLU A 41 13.18 -8.92 -0.81
N ALA A 42 12.17 -8.22 -0.27
CA ALA A 42 11.16 -7.51 -1.05
C ALA A 42 11.79 -6.42 -1.94
N LEU A 43 12.66 -5.58 -1.35
CA LEU A 43 13.30 -4.48 -2.05
C LEU A 43 14.30 -4.98 -3.11
N SER A 44 15.14 -5.96 -2.75
CA SER A 44 16.10 -6.54 -3.68
C SER A 44 15.40 -7.28 -4.82
N GLY A 45 14.34 -8.04 -4.52
CA GLY A 45 13.53 -8.73 -5.52
C GLY A 45 12.88 -7.76 -6.51
N ALA A 46 12.24 -6.70 -6.01
CA ALA A 46 11.65 -5.65 -6.82
C ALA A 46 12.70 -4.94 -7.71
N HIS A 47 13.83 -4.53 -7.13
CA HIS A 47 14.91 -3.89 -7.87
C HIS A 47 15.46 -4.81 -8.97
N GLN A 48 15.75 -6.07 -8.66
CA GLN A 48 16.27 -7.03 -9.63
C GLN A 48 15.27 -7.30 -10.76
N SER A 49 13.97 -7.42 -10.44
CA SER A 49 12.90 -7.60 -11.43
C SER A 49 12.86 -6.43 -12.42
N LEU A 50 12.77 -5.20 -11.90
CA LEU A 50 12.70 -3.98 -12.72
C LEU A 50 13.98 -3.74 -13.53
N ARG A 51 15.14 -4.10 -12.98
CA ARG A 51 16.44 -3.93 -13.66
C ARG A 51 16.57 -4.83 -14.89
N ARG A 52 16.05 -6.06 -14.83
CA ARG A 52 16.15 -7.06 -15.91
C ARG A 52 15.01 -6.97 -16.92
N ALA A 53 13.91 -6.31 -16.57
CA ALA A 53 12.73 -6.18 -17.40
C ALA A 53 12.92 -5.20 -18.58
N ASP A 54 12.07 -5.35 -19.59
CA ASP A 54 11.91 -4.40 -20.68
C ASP A 54 10.85 -3.34 -20.33
N LYS A 55 10.95 -2.14 -20.90
CA LYS A 55 10.05 -1.02 -20.59
C LYS A 55 8.58 -1.31 -20.95
N ASP A 56 8.34 -2.19 -21.91
CA ASP A 56 7.00 -2.54 -22.38
C ASP A 56 6.52 -3.87 -21.75
N ASN A 57 7.40 -4.58 -21.04
CA ASN A 57 7.11 -5.87 -20.38
C ASN A 57 7.85 -5.96 -19.04
N TRP A 58 7.18 -5.54 -17.96
CA TRP A 58 7.77 -5.49 -16.62
C TRP A 58 6.76 -5.80 -15.53
N ARG A 59 7.30 -6.24 -14.40
CA ARG A 59 6.51 -6.55 -13.22
C ARG A 59 7.21 -6.04 -11.96
N LEU A 60 6.45 -5.34 -11.14
CA LEU A 60 6.80 -5.04 -9.75
C LEU A 60 5.94 -5.94 -8.85
N VAL A 61 6.58 -6.76 -8.03
CA VAL A 61 5.92 -7.54 -6.99
C VAL A 61 6.64 -7.30 -5.68
N LEU A 62 5.90 -6.92 -4.65
CA LEU A 62 6.37 -6.93 -3.26
C LEU A 62 5.78 -8.15 -2.58
N ASP A 63 6.42 -9.29 -2.83
CA ASP A 63 6.16 -10.56 -2.16
C ASP A 63 7.52 -11.19 -1.82
N PRO A 64 7.96 -11.15 -0.54
CA PRO A 64 7.20 -10.71 0.63
C PRO A 64 6.90 -9.19 0.65
N TYR A 65 6.00 -8.76 1.53
CA TYR A 65 5.70 -7.34 1.75
C TYR A 65 6.90 -6.62 2.38
N ILE A 66 7.02 -5.31 2.15
CA ILE A 66 7.92 -4.45 2.93
C ILE A 66 7.31 -4.29 4.32
N ILE A 67 8.05 -4.67 5.35
CA ILE A 67 7.61 -4.61 6.75
C ILE A 67 8.35 -3.48 7.46
N ILE A 68 7.60 -2.63 8.13
CA ILE A 68 8.13 -1.56 8.97
C ILE A 68 7.52 -1.68 10.34
N ASN A 69 8.37 -1.84 11.34
CA ASN A 69 7.97 -1.87 12.74
C ASN A 69 7.60 -0.45 13.18
N LEU A 70 6.42 -0.32 13.78
CA LEU A 70 5.94 0.92 14.37
C LEU A 70 6.05 0.87 15.88
N SER A 71 6.61 1.92 16.46
CA SER A 71 6.72 2.12 17.90
C SER A 71 6.04 3.42 18.32
N GLY A 72 5.37 3.40 19.49
CA GLY A 72 4.83 4.61 20.10
C GLY A 72 3.37 4.50 20.52
N LYS A 73 3.12 4.87 21.78
CA LYS A 73 1.78 4.83 22.40
C LYS A 73 0.78 5.83 21.82
N ARG A 74 1.25 6.84 21.08
CA ARG A 74 0.40 7.83 20.43
C ARG A 74 -0.42 7.20 19.31
N ASP A 75 0.22 6.37 18.49
CA ASP A 75 -0.35 5.86 17.25
C ASP A 75 -0.88 4.43 17.43
N LEU A 76 -0.31 3.68 18.39
CA LEU A 76 -0.72 2.32 18.72
C LEU A 76 -0.85 2.18 20.24
N ALA A 77 -2.04 1.84 20.73
CA ALA A 77 -2.31 1.78 22.18
C ALA A 77 -1.44 0.74 22.92
N SER A 78 -1.04 -0.36 22.26
CA SER A 78 -0.10 -1.37 22.77
C SER A 78 1.37 -0.89 22.74
N GLY A 79 1.66 0.21 22.06
CA GLY A 79 3.02 0.71 21.83
C GLY A 79 3.82 -0.01 20.74
N HIS A 80 3.29 -1.12 20.20
CA HIS A 80 3.95 -1.97 19.20
C HIS A 80 2.98 -2.40 18.10
N GLY A 81 3.41 -2.26 16.84
CA GLY A 81 2.70 -2.77 15.68
C GLY A 81 3.54 -2.66 14.43
N GLN A 82 2.92 -2.90 13.29
CA GLN A 82 3.59 -2.98 12.01
C GLN A 82 2.74 -2.36 10.92
N VAL A 83 3.41 -1.73 9.97
CA VAL A 83 2.85 -1.48 8.65
C VAL A 83 3.49 -2.44 7.65
N ARG A 84 2.66 -3.07 6.83
CA ARG A 84 3.10 -3.98 5.77
C ARG A 84 2.63 -3.42 4.44
N LEU A 85 3.59 -3.13 3.58
CA LEU A 85 3.39 -2.48 2.30
C LEU A 85 3.63 -3.48 1.16
N GLY A 86 2.57 -3.73 0.40
CA GLY A 86 2.56 -4.64 -0.73
C GLY A 86 2.33 -3.91 -2.04
N GLY A 87 2.62 -4.58 -3.15
CA GLY A 87 2.37 -4.06 -4.49
C GLY A 87 2.45 -5.14 -5.54
N ASN A 88 1.55 -5.10 -6.52
CA ASN A 88 1.56 -5.94 -7.69
C ASN A 88 1.19 -5.08 -8.91
N ILE A 89 2.21 -4.70 -9.68
CA ILE A 89 2.04 -3.93 -10.91
C ILE A 89 2.59 -4.75 -12.06
N VAL A 90 1.74 -5.03 -13.05
CA VAL A 90 2.07 -5.88 -14.21
C VAL A 90 1.79 -5.08 -15.47
N VAL A 91 2.80 -4.96 -16.32
CA VAL A 91 2.69 -4.36 -17.66
C VAL A 91 3.14 -5.39 -18.68
N GLU A 92 2.29 -5.63 -19.67
CA GLU A 92 2.55 -6.53 -20.81
C GLU A 92 2.19 -5.79 -22.09
N GLU A 93 3.08 -5.85 -23.08
CA GLU A 93 2.91 -5.16 -24.37
C GLU A 93 2.63 -3.64 -24.25
N GLY A 94 3.17 -3.01 -23.20
CA GLY A 94 3.03 -1.58 -22.93
C GLY A 94 1.72 -1.20 -22.21
N GLU A 95 0.87 -2.16 -21.86
CA GLU A 95 -0.42 -1.95 -21.19
C GLU A 95 -0.45 -2.51 -19.77
N TYR A 96 -1.17 -1.85 -18.86
CA TYR A 96 -1.42 -2.41 -17.52
C TYR A 96 -2.31 -3.64 -17.60
N LYS A 97 -1.84 -4.74 -17.02
CA LYS A 97 -2.62 -5.96 -16.74
C LYS A 97 -2.99 -6.07 -15.26
N MET A 98 -2.25 -5.38 -14.40
CA MET A 98 -2.53 -5.25 -12.97
C MET A 98 -1.90 -3.96 -12.46
N PHE A 99 -2.60 -3.24 -11.60
CA PHE A 99 -2.00 -2.24 -10.74
C PHE A 99 -2.69 -2.29 -9.39
N SER A 100 -1.96 -2.72 -8.37
CA SER A 100 -2.41 -2.66 -6.99
C SER A 100 -1.26 -2.29 -6.07
N SER A 101 -1.53 -1.39 -5.14
CA SER A 101 -0.70 -1.09 -3.98
C SER A 101 -1.54 -1.33 -2.73
N SER A 102 -0.93 -1.88 -1.69
CA SER A 102 -1.67 -2.16 -0.45
C SER A 102 -0.88 -1.82 0.80
N LEU A 103 -1.58 -1.34 1.82
CA LEU A 103 -1.04 -1.06 3.14
C LEU A 103 -1.88 -1.81 4.18
N ILE A 104 -1.22 -2.63 4.99
CA ILE A 104 -1.81 -3.28 6.17
C ILE A 104 -1.26 -2.59 7.41
N ILE A 105 -2.14 -2.20 8.33
CA ILE A 105 -1.76 -1.78 9.68
C ILE A 105 -2.14 -2.91 10.63
N ALA A 106 -1.16 -3.45 11.35
CA ALA A 106 -1.36 -4.55 12.27
C ALA A 106 -0.76 -4.24 13.65
N VAL A 107 -1.42 -4.74 14.69
CA VAL A 107 -0.87 -4.76 16.05
C VAL A 107 -0.38 -6.17 16.34
N GLN A 108 0.84 -6.27 16.86
CA GLN A 108 1.37 -7.52 17.34
C GLN A 108 0.91 -7.74 18.78
N HIS A 109 0.31 -8.89 19.07
CA HIS A 109 0.11 -9.32 20.45
C HIS A 109 1.43 -9.85 20.99
N GLN A 110 1.87 -9.31 22.13
CA GLN A 110 2.92 -9.96 22.90
C GLN A 110 2.35 -11.26 23.45
N SER A 111 3.03 -12.39 23.21
CA SER A 111 2.57 -13.73 23.62
C SER A 111 2.21 -13.74 25.11
N ALA A 112 0.92 -13.97 25.40
CA ALA A 112 0.25 -14.52 26.59
C ALA A 112 0.79 -14.33 28.03
N LYS A 113 1.95 -13.71 28.30
CA LYS A 113 2.58 -13.80 29.62
C LYS A 113 2.37 -12.63 30.55
N ASP A 114 2.22 -11.38 30.10
CA ASP A 114 2.33 -10.30 31.09
C ASP A 114 1.34 -9.13 31.04
N GLU A 115 0.62 -8.81 29.95
CA GLU A 115 -0.36 -7.70 30.04
C GLU A 115 -1.64 -7.93 29.23
N PRO A 116 -2.83 -7.78 29.86
CA PRO A 116 -4.07 -7.65 29.10
C PRO A 116 -3.98 -6.41 28.20
N LEU A 117 -4.64 -6.46 27.05
CA LEU A 117 -4.68 -5.30 26.17
C LEU A 117 -5.36 -4.12 26.89
N PRO A 118 -5.00 -2.88 26.56
CA PRO A 118 -5.61 -1.71 27.17
C PRO A 118 -7.14 -1.76 27.04
N ASP A 119 -7.86 -1.55 28.15
CA ASP A 119 -9.33 -1.53 28.22
C ASP A 119 -10.01 -0.61 27.18
N SER A 120 -9.24 0.31 26.58
CA SER A 120 -9.69 1.23 25.54
C SER A 120 -9.89 0.63 24.15
N ILE A 121 -9.43 -0.60 23.88
CA ILE A 121 -9.57 -1.22 22.56
C ILE A 121 -10.72 -2.23 22.54
N SER A 122 -11.95 -1.74 22.46
CA SER A 122 -13.14 -2.58 22.22
C SER A 122 -13.31 -2.84 20.72
N HIS A 123 -12.57 -3.81 20.19
CA HIS A 123 -12.79 -4.32 18.83
C HIS A 123 -13.23 -5.79 18.92
N CYS A 124 -14.23 -6.21 18.14
CA CYS A 124 -14.81 -7.56 18.22
C CYS A 124 -13.79 -8.71 18.05
N CYS A 125 -12.60 -8.41 17.52
CA CYS A 125 -11.52 -9.36 17.29
C CYS A 125 -10.66 -9.63 18.53
N ILE A 126 -10.48 -8.63 19.40
CA ILE A 126 -9.45 -8.61 20.44
C ILE A 126 -9.82 -9.48 21.65
N ASP A 127 -11.10 -9.56 21.98
CA ASP A 127 -11.60 -10.40 23.09
C ASP A 127 -11.50 -11.90 22.78
N SER A 128 -11.38 -12.29 21.51
CA SER A 128 -11.29 -13.71 21.08
C SER A 128 -9.86 -14.24 21.02
N GLY A 129 -8.86 -13.36 20.85
CA GLY A 129 -7.46 -13.71 20.65
C GLY A 129 -6.74 -14.28 21.87
N ILE A 130 -7.30 -14.11 23.07
CA ILE A 130 -6.73 -14.70 24.31
C ILE A 130 -6.69 -16.23 24.20
N THR A 131 -7.65 -16.87 23.53
CA THR A 131 -7.72 -18.34 23.46
C THR A 131 -6.82 -18.98 22.40
N GLU A 132 -6.39 -18.24 21.37
CA GLU A 132 -5.47 -18.72 20.34
C GLU A 132 -4.00 -18.38 20.66
N ALA A 133 -3.74 -17.20 21.23
CA ALA A 133 -2.39 -16.79 21.67
C ALA A 133 -1.82 -17.67 22.79
N ASP A 134 -2.67 -18.40 23.51
CA ASP A 134 -2.27 -19.39 24.52
C ASP A 134 -1.67 -20.68 23.92
N ARG A 135 -1.58 -20.82 22.59
CA ARG A 135 -1.22 -22.09 21.94
C ARG A 135 0.08 -22.15 21.13
N ALA A 136 0.81 -21.06 20.89
CA ALA A 136 2.04 -21.12 20.09
C ALA A 136 3.14 -20.14 20.54
N ASP A 137 4.40 -20.54 20.36
CA ASP A 137 5.60 -19.69 20.50
C ASP A 137 5.72 -18.63 19.36
N ASP A 138 4.74 -18.58 18.46
CA ASP A 138 4.72 -17.79 17.23
C ASP A 138 4.03 -16.42 17.43
N PRO A 139 4.42 -15.37 16.68
CA PRO A 139 3.79 -14.07 16.77
C PRO A 139 2.38 -14.08 16.18
N TYR A 140 1.47 -13.42 16.89
CA TYR A 140 0.07 -13.29 16.49
C TYR A 140 -0.29 -11.82 16.24
N PHE A 141 -0.87 -11.56 15.08
CA PHE A 141 -1.19 -10.21 14.61
C PHE A 141 -2.70 -9.97 14.55
N HIS A 142 -3.10 -8.76 14.90
CA HIS A 142 -4.44 -8.26 14.66
C HIS A 142 -4.36 -7.15 13.62
N ILE A 143 -5.01 -7.37 12.47
CA ILE A 143 -5.09 -6.37 11.42
C ILE A 143 -6.15 -5.36 11.83
N LEU A 144 -5.72 -4.11 12.01
CA LEU A 144 -6.60 -2.98 12.30
C LEU A 144 -7.32 -2.56 11.02
N ASP A 145 -6.53 -2.23 10.00
CA ASP A 145 -7.01 -1.73 8.73
C ASP A 145 -6.14 -2.23 7.58
N ARG A 146 -6.78 -2.32 6.42
CA ARG A 146 -6.16 -2.67 5.15
C ARG A 146 -6.62 -1.66 4.10
N PHE A 147 -5.68 -1.11 3.36
CA PHE A 147 -5.91 -0.08 2.36
C PHE A 147 -5.39 -0.52 1.00
N HIS A 148 -6.11 -0.19 -0.06
CA HIS A 148 -5.80 -0.55 -1.46
C HIS A 148 -5.85 0.70 -2.31
N TRP A 149 -4.90 0.80 -3.23
CA TRP A 149 -4.95 1.73 -4.35
C TRP A 149 -4.79 0.95 -5.63
N ASP A 150 -5.88 0.87 -6.39
CA ASP A 150 -5.95 0.03 -7.57
C ASP A 150 -6.30 0.88 -8.80
N ILE A 151 -5.80 0.44 -9.97
CA ILE A 151 -6.26 0.94 -11.26
C ILE A 151 -7.07 -0.16 -11.92
N ASP A 152 -8.30 0.18 -12.30
CA ASP A 152 -9.14 -0.70 -13.10
C ASP A 152 -8.57 -0.81 -14.51
N THR A 153 -8.17 -2.03 -14.89
CA THR A 153 -7.66 -2.36 -16.22
C THR A 153 -8.79 -2.60 -17.23
N GLY A 154 -10.06 -2.57 -16.80
CA GLY A 154 -11.23 -2.66 -17.67
C GLY A 154 -11.68 -4.10 -17.98
N ASP A 155 -11.18 -5.07 -17.23
CA ASP A 155 -11.53 -6.49 -17.40
C ASP A 155 -12.95 -6.81 -16.91
N GLU A 156 -13.51 -5.99 -16.01
CA GLU A 156 -14.85 -6.18 -15.41
C GLU A 156 -15.83 -5.10 -15.87
N LYS A 157 -16.36 -5.25 -17.09
CA LYS A 157 -17.28 -4.26 -17.71
C LYS A 157 -18.64 -4.12 -17.02
N ASP A 158 -19.02 -5.09 -16.21
CA ASP A 158 -20.35 -5.15 -15.57
C ASP A 158 -20.41 -4.43 -14.22
N GLU A 159 -19.27 -3.95 -13.69
CA GLU A 159 -19.20 -3.23 -12.43
C GLU A 159 -18.89 -1.76 -12.66
N THR A 160 -19.76 -0.86 -12.19
CA THR A 160 -19.46 0.58 -12.17
C THR A 160 -18.47 0.88 -11.05
N LYS A 161 -17.23 1.22 -11.41
CA LYS A 161 -16.16 1.59 -10.47
C LYS A 161 -15.28 2.70 -11.05
N PRO A 162 -14.61 3.51 -10.20
CA PRO A 162 -13.67 4.53 -10.68
C PRO A 162 -12.41 3.87 -11.28
N ALA A 163 -11.89 4.46 -12.36
CA ALA A 163 -10.67 3.98 -13.03
C ALA A 163 -9.46 3.90 -12.09
N CYS A 164 -9.31 4.86 -11.17
CA CYS A 164 -8.34 4.81 -10.08
C CYS A 164 -9.12 4.96 -8.78
N HIS A 165 -8.93 4.04 -7.84
CA HIS A 165 -9.70 4.06 -6.61
C HIS A 165 -8.89 3.65 -5.38
N PHE A 166 -9.35 4.18 -4.25
CA PHE A 166 -8.94 3.81 -2.91
C PHE A 166 -10.04 2.97 -2.26
N GLN A 167 -9.63 1.93 -1.53
CA GLN A 167 -10.54 1.05 -0.81
C GLN A 167 -9.97 0.70 0.56
N VAL A 168 -10.86 0.61 1.55
CA VAL A 168 -10.57 0.06 2.87
C VAL A 168 -11.19 -1.33 2.95
N GLY A 169 -10.45 -2.35 3.37
CA GLY A 169 -10.99 -3.71 3.50
C GLY A 169 -10.38 -4.74 2.54
N GLY A 170 -11.19 -5.74 2.16
CA GLY A 170 -10.85 -6.76 1.17
C GLY A 170 -10.04 -7.95 1.67
N GLU A 171 -9.66 -8.78 0.69
CA GLU A 171 -8.84 -10.00 0.73
C GLU A 171 -7.44 -9.85 1.34
N VAL A 172 -7.12 -10.33 2.55
CA VAL A 172 -5.70 -10.38 2.98
C VAL A 172 -4.99 -11.54 2.28
N SER A 173 -3.95 -11.22 1.49
CA SER A 173 -3.08 -12.24 0.88
C SER A 173 -2.34 -13.03 1.95
N ASN A 174 -2.28 -14.35 1.81
CA ASN A 174 -1.46 -15.20 2.68
C ASN A 174 0.00 -14.75 2.71
N SER A 175 0.54 -14.19 1.61
CA SER A 175 1.92 -13.71 1.56
C SER A 175 2.18 -12.41 2.32
N ALA A 176 1.14 -11.72 2.80
CA ALA A 176 1.29 -10.58 3.69
C ALA A 176 1.89 -11.00 5.03
N PHE A 177 1.75 -12.27 5.42
CA PHE A 177 2.30 -12.88 6.63
C PHE A 177 3.18 -14.07 6.28
N GLY A 178 4.15 -14.38 7.12
CA GLY A 178 4.99 -15.57 6.95
C GLY A 178 4.23 -16.83 7.36
N ASP A 179 4.68 -18.00 6.90
CA ASP A 179 4.02 -19.29 7.22
C ASP A 179 3.91 -19.59 8.73
N TRP A 180 4.76 -18.96 9.53
CA TRP A 180 4.82 -19.08 10.99
C TRP A 180 4.13 -17.91 11.71
N GLU A 181 3.61 -16.92 10.98
CA GLU A 181 2.87 -15.80 11.56
C GLU A 181 1.37 -16.06 11.43
N SER A 182 0.66 -15.97 12.56
CA SER A 182 -0.80 -16.06 12.56
C SER A 182 -1.42 -14.67 12.62
N TYR A 183 -2.59 -14.49 12.00
CA TYR A 183 -3.29 -13.21 12.05
C TYR A 183 -4.81 -13.36 12.10
N HIS A 184 -5.45 -12.34 12.63
CA HIS A 184 -6.90 -12.18 12.61
C HIS A 184 -7.28 -10.86 11.94
N TYR A 185 -8.32 -10.91 11.10
CA TYR A 185 -8.89 -9.73 10.46
C TYR A 185 -10.41 -9.84 10.34
N CYS A 186 -11.13 -9.03 11.13
CA CYS A 186 -12.60 -9.09 11.17
C CYS A 186 -13.28 -8.53 9.91
N SER A 187 -12.60 -7.70 9.11
CA SER A 187 -13.17 -7.04 7.93
C SER A 187 -12.88 -7.76 6.61
N ASN A 188 -12.34 -8.99 6.66
CA ASN A 188 -12.12 -9.82 5.48
C ASN A 188 -13.43 -9.98 4.69
N GLY A 189 -13.43 -9.55 3.43
CA GLY A 189 -14.57 -9.72 2.51
C GLY A 189 -15.44 -8.48 2.28
N LEU A 190 -15.13 -7.33 2.89
CA LEU A 190 -15.77 -6.07 2.48
C LEU A 190 -14.99 -5.45 1.30
N ASP A 191 -15.50 -5.67 0.09
CA ASP A 191 -14.87 -5.18 -1.14
C ASP A 191 -15.37 -3.79 -1.60
N LYS A 192 -16.32 -3.21 -0.87
CA LYS A 192 -16.97 -1.92 -1.19
C LYS A 192 -17.16 -1.09 0.08
N PRO A 193 -17.10 0.26 0.00
CA PRO A 193 -17.04 1.08 -1.21
C PRO A 193 -15.63 1.31 -1.78
N ARG A 194 -15.57 1.67 -3.06
CA ARG A 194 -14.38 2.15 -3.77
C ARG A 194 -14.50 3.64 -4.00
N PHE A 195 -13.59 4.43 -3.45
CA PHE A 195 -13.59 5.87 -3.54
C PHE A 195 -12.68 6.34 -4.68
N PRO A 196 -13.12 7.24 -5.57
CA PRO A 196 -12.23 7.85 -6.56
C PRO A 196 -11.01 8.49 -5.86
N HIS A 197 -9.81 8.11 -6.27
CA HIS A 197 -8.56 8.59 -5.67
C HIS A 197 -7.44 8.61 -6.72
N PRO A 198 -6.50 9.58 -6.67
CA PRO A 198 -5.29 9.52 -7.48
C PRO A 198 -4.57 8.18 -7.32
N PRO A 199 -3.96 7.61 -8.37
CA PRO A 199 -3.24 6.35 -8.25
C PRO A 199 -2.05 6.52 -7.28
N MET A 200 -1.86 5.54 -6.39
CA MET A 200 -0.75 5.49 -5.43
C MET A 200 0.00 4.20 -5.62
N ASP A 201 1.31 4.28 -5.77
CA ASP A 201 2.18 3.11 -5.77
C ASP A 201 2.77 2.86 -4.37
N PRO A 202 3.52 1.77 -4.16
CA PRO A 202 4.13 1.52 -2.86
C PRO A 202 5.10 2.61 -2.39
N VAL A 203 5.78 3.30 -3.31
CA VAL A 203 6.78 4.33 -2.97
C VAL A 203 6.12 5.59 -2.41
N LEU A 204 5.00 6.05 -2.99
CA LEU A 204 4.24 7.17 -2.47
C LEU A 204 3.50 6.82 -1.18
N VAL A 205 3.04 5.57 -1.03
CA VAL A 205 2.49 5.10 0.25
C VAL A 205 3.58 5.09 1.32
N PHE A 206 4.79 4.63 1.00
CA PHE A 206 5.93 4.71 1.91
C PHE A 206 6.27 6.16 2.27
N ASN A 207 6.17 7.10 1.33
CA ASN A 207 6.33 8.53 1.63
C ASN A 207 5.31 9.01 2.67
N MET A 208 4.04 8.60 2.56
CA MET A 208 3.04 8.93 3.57
C MET A 208 3.44 8.40 4.95
N LEU A 209 4.03 7.20 5.03
CA LEU A 209 4.51 6.65 6.30
C LEU A 209 5.66 7.47 6.88
N VAL A 210 6.64 7.86 6.04
CA VAL A 210 7.78 8.70 6.45
C VAL A 210 7.29 10.01 7.07
N GLU A 211 6.32 10.67 6.43
CA GLU A 211 5.76 11.96 6.88
C GLU A 211 4.88 11.86 8.13
N GLN A 212 4.35 10.67 8.46
CA GLN A 212 3.46 10.47 9.61
C GLN A 212 4.17 9.90 10.84
N TYR A 213 5.20 9.07 10.65
CA TYR A 213 5.84 8.34 11.73
C TYR A 213 7.26 8.87 12.01
N PRO A 214 7.48 9.54 13.16
CA PRO A 214 8.78 10.16 13.49
C PRO A 214 9.98 9.21 13.44
N GLN A 215 9.77 7.92 13.71
CA GLN A 215 10.84 6.92 13.63
C GLN A 215 11.40 6.75 12.21
N LEU A 216 10.64 7.11 11.18
CA LEU A 216 11.04 7.04 9.79
C LEU A 216 11.68 8.33 9.28
N GLU A 217 11.76 9.39 10.10
CA GLU A 217 12.39 10.67 9.72
C GLU A 217 13.84 10.49 9.27
N SER A 218 14.56 9.48 9.80
CA SER A 218 15.93 9.17 9.36
C SER A 218 16.02 8.76 7.88
N PHE A 219 14.90 8.36 7.28
CA PHE A 219 14.80 8.04 5.87
C PHE A 219 14.69 9.28 4.98
N GLU A 220 14.29 10.44 5.53
CA GLU A 220 14.23 11.72 4.83
C GLU A 220 15.63 12.17 4.42
N GLN A 221 16.04 11.73 3.24
CA GLN A 221 17.30 12.10 2.63
C GLN A 221 17.04 13.11 1.53
N HIS A 222 18.00 13.99 1.25
CA HIS A 222 17.93 14.91 0.11
C HIS A 222 17.55 14.23 -1.23
N GLN A 223 17.87 12.94 -1.38
CA GLN A 223 17.55 12.17 -2.58
C GLN A 223 16.08 11.73 -2.65
N TRP A 224 15.40 11.63 -1.50
CA TRP A 224 14.03 11.15 -1.32
C TRP A 224 13.02 12.10 -1.96
N ASP A 225 13.14 13.40 -1.69
CA ASP A 225 12.33 14.44 -2.34
C ASP A 225 12.30 14.32 -3.87
N GLY A 226 13.44 13.97 -4.46
CA GLY A 226 13.58 13.78 -5.90
C GLY A 226 12.89 12.52 -6.41
N ILE A 227 12.77 11.47 -5.58
CA ILE A 227 12.00 10.27 -5.89
C ILE A 227 10.51 10.58 -5.80
N VAL A 228 10.08 11.20 -4.70
CA VAL A 228 8.68 11.55 -4.44
C VAL A 228 8.14 12.44 -5.56
N LYS A 229 8.83 13.54 -5.89
CA LYS A 229 8.43 14.43 -6.99
C LYS A 229 8.32 13.73 -8.34
N LYS A 230 9.20 12.75 -8.63
CA LYS A 230 9.11 11.96 -9.86
C LYS A 230 7.92 11.01 -9.83
N GLY A 231 7.60 10.45 -8.66
CA GLY A 231 6.43 9.59 -8.47
C GLY A 231 5.12 10.35 -8.64
N GLU A 232 4.97 11.50 -7.96
CA GLU A 232 3.83 12.40 -8.13
C GLU A 232 3.65 12.80 -9.60
N ASP A 233 4.75 13.12 -10.29
CA ASP A 233 4.70 13.47 -11.70
C ASP A 233 4.29 12.30 -12.61
N ALA A 234 4.79 11.09 -12.34
CA ALA A 234 4.50 9.91 -13.13
C ALA A 234 3.06 9.43 -12.93
N LEU A 235 2.58 9.43 -11.68
CA LEU A 235 1.25 8.95 -11.28
C LEU A 235 0.17 10.00 -11.50
N TRP A 236 0.37 11.22 -11.02
CA TRP A 236 -0.72 12.18 -10.85
C TRP A 236 -0.83 13.22 -11.95
N ARG A 237 0.20 13.43 -12.79
CA ARG A 237 0.15 14.43 -13.86
C ARG A 237 -1.04 14.20 -14.79
N LYS A 238 -1.22 12.95 -15.28
CA LYS A 238 -2.33 12.58 -16.16
C LYS A 238 -3.67 12.66 -15.42
N TYR A 239 -3.74 12.07 -14.23
CA TYR A 239 -4.92 12.10 -13.36
C TYR A 239 -5.47 13.52 -13.13
N TYR A 240 -4.63 14.46 -12.68
CA TYR A 240 -5.05 15.83 -12.44
C TYR A 240 -5.24 16.64 -13.73
N SER A 241 -4.52 16.35 -14.80
CA SER A 241 -4.78 17.00 -16.10
C SER A 241 -6.16 16.63 -16.64
N ALA A 242 -6.54 15.36 -16.54
CA ALA A 242 -7.87 14.90 -16.89
C ALA A 242 -8.93 15.53 -15.97
N THR A 243 -8.71 15.52 -14.66
CA THR A 243 -9.67 16.05 -13.67
C THR A 243 -9.83 17.58 -13.73
N ASN A 244 -8.75 18.35 -13.86
CA ASN A 244 -8.81 19.81 -13.97
C ASN A 244 -9.35 20.27 -15.34
N GLY A 245 -9.07 19.50 -16.40
CA GLY A 245 -9.74 19.68 -17.70
C GLY A 245 -11.25 19.48 -17.63
N MET A 246 -11.77 18.77 -16.61
CA MET A 246 -13.20 18.61 -16.36
C MET A 246 -13.82 19.82 -15.64
N ILE A 247 -13.06 20.55 -14.81
CA ILE A 247 -13.56 21.77 -14.12
C ILE A 247 -13.75 22.93 -15.12
N GLY A 248 -13.08 22.89 -16.28
CA GLY A 248 -13.22 23.90 -17.33
C GLY A 248 -14.40 23.71 -18.29
N ALA A 249 -15.13 22.59 -18.23
CA ALA A 249 -16.21 22.30 -19.17
C ALA A 249 -17.40 21.62 -18.47
N SER A 250 -18.50 22.38 -18.41
CA SER A 250 -19.87 22.02 -18.03
C SER A 250 -20.13 21.66 -16.56
N ASP A 251 -20.85 22.60 -15.94
CA ASP A 251 -21.73 22.50 -14.78
C ASP A 251 -21.10 22.29 -13.40
N SER A 252 -21.55 23.12 -12.45
CA SER A 252 -21.05 23.06 -11.09
C SER A 252 -21.42 21.71 -10.47
N ILE A 253 -20.51 21.12 -9.69
CA ILE A 253 -20.73 19.88 -8.92
C ILE A 253 -22.05 19.95 -8.10
N MET A 254 -22.48 21.15 -7.70
CA MET A 254 -23.72 21.40 -6.96
C MET A 254 -25.01 21.26 -7.81
N SER A 255 -24.93 21.28 -9.14
CA SER A 255 -26.08 21.11 -10.04
C SER A 255 -26.43 19.63 -10.33
N LEU A 256 -25.52 18.70 -10.03
CA LEU A 256 -25.72 17.25 -10.16
C LEU A 256 -26.21 16.58 -8.88
N MET A 257 -26.29 17.32 -7.77
CA MET A 257 -26.64 16.79 -6.43
C MET A 257 -27.93 17.40 -5.83
N GLN A 258 -28.77 18.04 -6.63
CA GLN A 258 -30.13 18.41 -6.20
C GLN A 258 -31.10 17.24 -6.50
N PRO A 259 -32.11 17.00 -5.63
CA PRO A 259 -33.06 15.90 -5.79
C PRO A 259 -33.94 16.03 -7.05
#